data_AF-A0A847EZN2-F1
#
_entry.id   AF-A0A847EZN2-F1
#
_cell.length_a   1.000
_cell.length_b   1.000
_cell.length_c   1.000
_cell.angle_alpha   90.00
_cell.angle_beta   90.00
_cell.angle_gamma   90.00
#
_symmetry.space_group_name_H-M   'P 1'
#
loop_
_entity.id
_entity.type
_entity.pdbx_description
1 polymer ?
#
loop_
_entity_poly.entity_id
_entity_poly.type
_entity_poly.pdbx_seq_one_letter_code
_entity_poly.pdbx_strand_id
1 'polypeptide(L)' 'ARDLGSAKVSNMVILGAASPYIGLDDAALEEGIIHLFERKGKAIVDMNLKALAAGKALVNKP' A
#
# COMPACT_ATOMS: atom_id res chain seq x y z
N ALA A 1 4.74 -9.48 6.26
CA ALA A 1 3.38 -9.52 6.85
C ALA A 1 3.39 -9.50 8.38
N ARG A 2 4.21 -10.33 9.07
CA ARG A 2 4.25 -10.38 10.54
C ARG A 2 4.87 -9.13 11.19
N ASP A 3 5.76 -8.43 10.50
CA ASP A 3 6.46 -7.25 11.06
C ASP A 3 5.74 -5.90 10.87
N LEU A 4 4.69 -5.84 10.04
CA LEU A 4 3.98 -4.59 9.72
C LEU A 4 2.61 -4.44 10.40
N GLY A 5 2.25 -5.39 11.27
CA GLY A 5 1.05 -5.31 12.11
C GLY A 5 -0.27 -5.57 11.37
N SER A 6 -1.02 -6.57 11.85
CA SER A 6 -2.39 -6.89 11.43
C SER A 6 -2.58 -7.42 9.99
N ALA A 7 -3.47 -8.41 9.85
CA ALA A 7 -3.93 -8.93 8.56
C ALA A 7 -4.46 -7.84 7.60
N LYS A 8 -4.84 -6.67 8.11
CA LYS A 8 -5.31 -5.52 7.32
C LYS A 8 -4.21 -4.88 6.47
N VAL A 9 -2.96 -4.91 6.92
CA VAL A 9 -1.82 -4.32 6.22
C VAL A 9 -1.32 -5.23 5.09
N SER A 10 -1.55 -6.54 5.21
CA SER A 10 -1.21 -7.54 4.19
C SER A 10 -1.83 -7.25 2.82
N ASN A 11 -3.07 -6.72 2.76
CA ASN A 11 -3.73 -6.42 1.49
C ASN A 11 -3.02 -5.29 0.72
N MET A 12 -2.52 -4.27 1.42
CA MET A 12 -1.78 -3.17 0.78
C MET A 12 -0.42 -3.62 0.26
N VAL A 13 0.25 -4.53 0.97
CA VAL A 13 1.51 -5.13 0.49
C VAL A 13 1.26 -5.93 -0.80
N ILE A 14 0.20 -6.74 -0.86
CA ILE A 14 -0.16 -7.49 -2.07
C ILE A 14 -0.51 -6.53 -3.22
N LEU A 15 -1.33 -5.51 -2.95
CA LEU A 15 -1.68 -4.50 -3.95
C LEU A 15 -0.44 -3.78 -4.50
N GLY A 16 0.51 -3.43 -3.63
CA GLY A 16 1.78 -2.82 -4.03
C GLY A 16 2.61 -3.73 -4.92
N ALA A 17 2.73 -5.02 -4.57
CA ALA A 17 3.44 -6.00 -5.39
C ALA A 17 2.74 -6.27 -6.73
N ALA A 18 1.40 -6.20 -6.76
CA ALA A 18 0.61 -6.39 -7.97
C ALA A 18 0.60 -5.15 -8.89
N SER A 19 0.85 -3.95 -8.35
CA SER A 19 0.71 -2.68 -9.07
C SER A 19 1.41 -2.60 -10.45
N PRO A 20 2.64 -3.13 -10.65
CA PRO A 20 3.29 -3.08 -11.97
C PRO A 20 2.61 -3.96 -13.02
N TYR A 21 1.88 -5.00 -12.60
CA TYR A 21 1.22 -5.95 -13.50
C TYR A 21 -0.20 -5.52 -13.89
N ILE A 22 -0.82 -4.64 -13.09
CA ILE A 22 -2.20 -4.16 -13.31
C ILE A 22 -2.24 -2.77 -13.96
N GLY A 23 -1.08 -2.17 -14.26
CA GLY A 23 -0.97 -0.94 -15.03
C GLY A 23 -1.62 0.29 -14.38
N LEU A 24 -1.73 0.28 -13.04
CA LEU A 24 -2.28 1.42 -12.31
C LEU A 24 -1.18 2.45 -12.05
N ASP A 25 -1.54 3.73 -12.20
CA ASP A 25 -0.68 4.85 -11.86
C ASP A 25 -0.44 4.92 -10.35
N ASP A 26 0.82 5.14 -9.97
CA ASP A 26 1.26 5.13 -8.58
C ASP A 26 0.64 6.27 -7.77
N ALA A 27 0.52 7.46 -8.36
CA ALA A 27 -0.06 8.61 -7.68
C ALA A 27 -1.57 8.44 -7.49
N ALA A 28 -2.28 7.94 -8.50
CA ALA A 28 -3.70 7.62 -8.40
C ALA A 28 -3.99 6.58 -7.31
N LEU A 29 -3.10 5.59 -7.15
CA LEU A 29 -3.19 4.57 -6.10
C LEU A 29 -3.01 5.17 -4.70
N GLU A 30 -2.01 6.02 -4.52
CA GLU A 30 -1.75 6.69 -3.25
C GLU A 30 -2.88 7.66 -2.87
N GLU A 31 -3.39 8.44 -3.83
CA GLU A 31 -4.54 9.32 -3.65
C GLU A 31 -5.79 8.53 -3.25
N GLY A 32 -6.06 7.40 -3.91
CA GLY A 32 -7.16 6.50 -3.57
C GLY A 32 -7.06 5.95 -2.14
N ILE A 33 -5.85 5.59 -1.69
CA ILE A 33 -5.61 5.16 -0.30
C ILE A 33 -5.87 6.31 0.67
N ILE A 34 -5.39 7.52 0.39
CA ILE A 34 -5.64 8.69 1.24
C ILE A 34 -7.15 8.92 1.36
N HIS A 35 -7.87 9.00 0.25
CA HIS A 35 -9.31 9.25 0.26
C HIS A 35 -10.11 8.15 1.00
N LEU A 36 -9.70 6.89 0.89
CA LEU A 36 -10.39 5.77 1.55
C LEU A 36 -10.16 5.76 3.07
N PHE A 37 -8.99 6.22 3.53
CA PHE A 37 -8.57 6.07 4.92
C PHE A 37 -8.45 7.40 5.70
N GLU A 38 -8.62 8.57 5.06
CA GLU A 38 -8.50 9.89 5.71
C GLU A 38 -9.40 10.00 6.95
N ARG A 39 -10.62 9.46 6.89
CA ARG A 39 -11.60 9.48 7.98
C ARG A 39 -11.17 8.65 9.19
N LYS A 40 -10.19 7.75 9.03
CA LYS A 40 -9.60 6.92 10.09
C LYS A 40 -8.36 7.56 10.71
N GLY A 41 -7.95 8.73 10.22
CA GLY A 41 -6.84 9.51 10.76
C GLY A 41 -5.50 9.23 10.09
N LYS A 42 -4.58 10.19 10.22
CA LYS A 42 -3.29 10.23 9.53
C LYS A 42 -2.44 8.98 9.77
N ALA A 43 -2.42 8.45 10.98
CA ALA A 43 -1.62 7.26 11.31
C ALA A 43 -2.03 6.01 10.50
N ILE A 44 -3.34 5.86 10.21
CA ILE A 44 -3.84 4.75 9.40
C ILE A 44 -3.51 4.96 7.92
N VAL A 45 -3.62 6.18 7.42
CA VAL A 45 -3.20 6.52 6.05
C VAL A 45 -1.71 6.22 5.86
N ASP A 46 -0.85 6.74 6.74
CA ASP A 46 0.60 6.54 6.69
C ASP A 46 0.97 5.04 6.74
N MET A 47 0.26 4.25 7.54
CA MET A 47 0.48 2.81 7.63
C MET A 47 0.15 2.09 6.32
N ASN A 48 -0.97 2.42 5.67
CA ASN A 48 -1.36 1.79 4.40
C ASN A 48 -0.42 2.20 3.26
N LEU A 49 -0.01 3.48 3.19
CA LEU A 49 0.97 3.95 2.19
C LEU A 49 2.32 3.25 2.34
N LYS A 50 2.83 3.10 3.58
CA LYS A 50 4.07 2.35 3.85
C LYS A 50 3.98 0.89 3.41
N ALA A 51 2.81 0.27 3.59
CA ALA A 51 2.59 -1.10 3.18
C ALA A 51 2.52 -1.27 1.66
N LEU A 52 1.88 -0.32 0.97
CA LEU A 52 1.89 -0.26 -0.50
C LEU A 52 3.33 -0.16 -1.02
N ALA A 53 4.11 0.78 -0.49
CA ALA A 53 5.51 0.97 -0.87
C ALA A 53 6.36 -0.28 -0.61
N ALA A 54 6.15 -0.95 0.53
CA ALA A 54 6.82 -2.21 0.84
C ALA A 54 6.48 -3.31 -0.19
N GLY A 55 5.23 -3.39 -0.64
CA GLY A 55 4.81 -4.29 -1.72
C GLY A 55 5.53 -4.03 -3.03
N LYS A 56 5.58 -2.77 -3.48
CA LYS A 56 6.29 -2.35 -4.70
C LYS A 56 7.78 -2.70 -4.64
N ALA A 57 8.42 -2.51 -3.49
CA ALA A 57 9.83 -2.81 -3.30
C ALA A 57 10.18 -4.30 -3.40
N LEU A 58 9.22 -5.21 -3.20
CA LEU A 58 9.45 -6.65 -3.32
C LEU A 58 9.65 -7.10 -4.77
N VAL A 59 8.98 -6.44 -5.71
CA VAL A 59 8.99 -6.80 -7.14
C VAL A 59 9.98 -5.99 -7.97
N ASN A 60 10.43 -4.84 -7.45
CA ASN A 60 11.46 -3.99 -8.07
C ASN A 60 12.90 -4.37 -7.68
N LYS A 61 13.13 -5.55 -7.07
CA LYS A 61 14.48 -6.09 -6.89
C LYS A 61 14.95 -6.75 -8.20
N PRO A 62 16.18 -6.47 -8.67
CA PRO A 62 16.74 -7.10 -9.85
C PRO A 62 16.91 -8.61 -9.67
#